data_AF-A0A2X1MWK1-F1
#
_entry.id   AF-A0A2X1MWK1-F1
#
_cell.length_a   1.000
_cell.length_b   1.000
_cell.length_c   1.000
_cell.angle_alpha   90.00
_cell.angle_beta   90.00
_cell.angle_gamma   90.00
#
_symmetry.space_group_name_H-M   'P 1'
#
loop_
_entity.id
_entity.type
_entity.pdbx_description
1 polymer ?
#
loop_
_entity_poly.entity_id
_entity_poly.type
_entity_poly.pdbx_seq_one_letter_code
_entity_poly.pdbx_strand_id
1 'polypeptide(L)'
;MNYRIIPVTAFSQNCSLIWCEQTRLAALVDPGGDAEKIKQEVDDSGLTLMQILLTHGHLDHVGAAAELAQHYGVPVFGPEKRR
;
A
#
# COMPACT_ATOMS: atom_id res chain seq x y z
N MET A 1 10.44 12.74 4.12
CA MET A 1 9.50 11.69 3.68
C MET A 1 10.31 10.73 2.84
N ASN A 2 10.33 9.45 3.22
CA ASN A 2 11.08 8.41 2.54
C ASN A 2 10.10 7.47 1.84
N TYR A 3 10.56 6.74 0.83
CA TYR A 3 9.73 5.80 0.09
C TYR A 3 10.51 4.60 -0.46
N ARG A 4 9.77 3.53 -0.76
CA ARG A 4 10.23 2.35 -1.48
C ARG A 4 9.17 1.94 -2.50
N ILE A 5 9.60 1.60 -3.71
CA ILE A 5 8.74 1.03 -4.74
C ILE A 5 8.79 -0.49 -4.62
N ILE A 6 7.61 -1.11 -4.61
CA ILE A 6 7.41 -2.56 -4.59
C ILE A 6 6.64 -2.89 -5.89
N PRO A 7 7.33 -3.33 -6.96
CA PRO A 7 6.65 -3.71 -8.19
C PRO A 7 5.75 -4.93 -7.92
N VAL A 8 4.48 -4.84 -8.30
CA VAL A 8 3.48 -5.88 -8.07
C VAL A 8 2.69 -6.19 -9.33
N THR A 9 2.06 -7.37 -9.33
CA THR A 9 1.24 -7.93 -10.40
C THR A 9 2.02 -8.19 -11.70
N ALA A 10 1.38 -8.89 -12.65
CA ALA A 10 1.93 -9.06 -13.99
C ALA A 10 2.02 -7.74 -14.78
N PHE A 11 1.34 -6.68 -14.34
CA PHE A 11 1.38 -5.36 -14.98
C PHE A 11 2.60 -4.53 -14.55
N SER A 12 3.42 -5.03 -13.61
CA SER A 12 4.55 -4.30 -13.03
C SER A 12 4.14 -2.93 -12.48
N GLN A 13 2.98 -2.89 -11.81
CA GLN A 13 2.46 -1.68 -11.20
C GLN A 13 3.30 -1.32 -9.96
N ASN A 14 3.54 -0.02 -9.76
CA ASN A 14 4.44 0.51 -8.74
C ASN A 14 3.70 0.81 -7.42
N CYS A 15 3.41 -0.23 -6.64
CA CYS A 15 2.97 -0.02 -5.26
C CYS A 15 4.07 0.72 -4.48
N SER A 16 3.69 1.76 -3.73
CA SER A 16 4.67 2.57 -2.99
C SER A 16 4.44 2.47 -1.48
N LEU A 17 5.48 2.10 -0.75
CA LEU A 17 5.54 2.23 0.70
C LEU A 17 6.19 3.57 1.03
N ILE A 18 5.43 4.49 1.65
CA ILE A 18 5.90 5.82 2.04
C ILE A 18 5.90 5.95 3.55
N TRP A 19 6.86 6.68 4.12
CA TRP A 19 6.92 6.88 5.58
C TRP A 19 7.58 8.18 6.03
N CYS A 20 7.29 8.53 7.28
CA CYS A 20 7.99 9.56 8.03
C CYS A 20 9.21 8.95 8.73
N GLU A 21 10.41 9.49 8.49
CA GLU A 21 11.64 8.94 9.07
C GLU A 21 11.68 9.07 10.60
N GLN A 22 11.11 10.14 11.15
CA GLN A 22 11.14 10.40 12.59
C GLN A 22 10.17 9.52 13.36
N THR A 23 8.94 9.34 12.86
CA THR A 23 7.88 8.63 13.57
C THR A 23 7.73 7.17 13.16
N ARG A 24 8.37 6.76 12.05
CA ARG A 24 8.25 5.42 11.45
C ARG A 24 6.83 5.03 11.04
N LEU A 25 5.90 5.99 11.02
CA LEU A 25 4.54 5.81 10.51
C LEU A 25 4.55 5.78 8.99
N ALA A 26 3.84 4.81 8.42
CA ALA A 26 3.84 4.52 7.00
C ALA A 26 2.43 4.47 6.39
N ALA A 27 2.39 4.60 5.07
CA ALA A 27 1.22 4.33 4.25
C ALA A 27 1.64 3.51 3.02
N LEU A 28 0.74 2.66 2.55
CA LEU A 28 0.85 2.04 1.24
C LEU A 28 0.02 2.83 0.23
N VAL A 29 0.57 3.03 -0.97
CA VAL A 29 -0.13 3.63 -2.11
C VAL A 29 -0.28 2.56 -3.18
N ASP A 30 -1.52 2.37 -3.64
CA ASP A 30 -1.90 1.46 -4.73
C ASP A 30 -1.37 0.02 -4.58
N PRO A 31 -1.73 -0.71 -3.51
CA PRO A 31 -1.41 -2.12 -3.37
C PRO A 31 -2.23 -2.98 -4.35
N GLY A 32 -1.69 -3.13 -5.55
CA GLY A 32 -2.29 -3.80 -6.69
C GLY A 32 -2.49 -5.31 -6.61
N GLY A 33 -1.62 -5.99 -5.87
CA GLY A 33 -1.55 -7.45 -5.82
C GLY A 33 -0.33 -7.90 -5.03
N ASP A 34 0.02 -9.18 -5.13
CA ASP A 34 1.17 -9.79 -4.44
C ASP A 34 1.22 -9.47 -2.93
N ALA A 35 0.09 -9.63 -2.23
CA ALA A 35 -0.08 -9.22 -0.84
C ALA A 35 0.99 -9.78 0.11
N GLU A 36 1.41 -11.05 -0.07
CA GLU A 36 2.50 -11.65 0.71
C GLU A 36 3.84 -10.93 0.51
N LYS A 37 4.15 -10.51 -0.71
CA LYS A 37 5.36 -9.74 -0.99
C LYS A 37 5.30 -8.38 -0.31
N ILE A 38 4.16 -7.70 -0.38
CA ILE A 38 3.97 -6.41 0.30
C ILE A 38 4.09 -6.57 1.81
N LYS A 39 3.48 -7.62 2.40
CA LYS A 39 3.57 -7.92 3.83
C LYS A 39 5.03 -8.09 4.27
N GLN A 40 5.79 -8.91 3.55
CA GLN A 40 7.21 -9.12 3.82
C GLN A 40 8.01 -7.81 3.79
N GLU A 41 7.80 -6.96 2.78
CA GLU A 41 8.49 -5.67 2.67
C GLU A 41 8.14 -4.69 3.81
N VAL A 42 6.87 -4.66 4.23
CA VAL A 42 6.43 -3.83 5.36
C VAL A 42 7.03 -4.36 6.67
N ASP A 43 6.99 -5.66 6.90
CA ASP A 43 7.49 -6.28 8.14
C ASP A 43 9.01 -6.13 8.27
N ASP A 44 9.76 -6.37 7.18
CA ASP A 44 11.22 -6.20 7.13
C ASP A 44 11.66 -4.74 7.31
N SER A 45 10.79 -3.79 6.95
CA SER A 45 11.09 -2.38 7.10
C SER A 45 11.03 -1.88 8.54
N GLY A 46 10.37 -2.62 9.46
CA GLY A 46 10.13 -2.16 10.83
C GLY A 46 9.34 -0.85 10.89
N LEU A 47 8.41 -0.64 9.95
CA LEU A 47 7.52 0.51 9.90
C LEU A 47 6.15 0.17 10.51
N THR A 48 5.46 1.19 11.02
CA THR A 48 4.07 1.04 11.48
C THR A 48 3.13 1.50 10.37
N LEU A 49 2.47 0.56 9.70
CA LEU A 49 1.48 0.89 8.67
C LEU A 49 0.24 1.50 9.32
N MET A 50 -0.18 2.68 8.86
CA MET A 50 -1.32 3.42 9.42
C MET A 50 -2.52 3.50 8.48
N GLN A 51 -2.30 3.36 7.17
CA GLN A 51 -3.35 3.53 6.16
C GLN A 51 -2.92 2.99 4.79
N ILE A 52 -3.91 2.73 3.94
CA ILE A 52 -3.74 2.47 2.51
C ILE A 52 -4.40 3.61 1.73
N LEU A 53 -3.73 4.11 0.69
CA LEU A 53 -4.17 5.19 -0.19
C LEU A 53 -4.37 4.64 -1.60
N LEU A 54 -5.52 4.91 -2.19
CA LEU A 54 -5.84 4.52 -3.57
C LEU A 54 -5.94 5.75 -4.46
N THR A 55 -5.16 5.78 -5.54
CA THR A 55 -5.20 6.85 -6.53
C THR A 55 -6.43 6.75 -7.43
N HIS A 56 -6.77 5.53 -7.85
CA HIS A 56 -7.93 5.20 -8.70
C HIS A 56 -8.31 3.72 -8.56
N GLY A 57 -9.40 3.31 -9.24
CA GLY A 57 -10.03 1.99 -9.06
C GLY A 57 -9.66 0.93 -10.08
N HIS A 58 -8.50 1.00 -10.74
CA HIS A 58 -8.07 -0.08 -11.64
C HIS A 58 -7.53 -1.28 -10.85
N LEU A 59 -7.73 -2.47 -11.41
CA LEU A 59 -7.47 -3.75 -10.75
C LEU A 59 -6.03 -3.85 -10.21
N ASP A 60 -5.06 -3.48 -11.03
CA ASP A 60 -3.63 -3.51 -10.74
C ASP A 60 -3.17 -2.48 -9.71
N HIS A 61 -4.07 -1.61 -9.22
CA HIS A 61 -3.82 -0.66 -8.14
C HIS A 61 -4.56 -1.00 -6.84
N VAL A 62 -5.61 -1.83 -6.90
CA VAL A 62 -6.50 -2.09 -5.74
C VAL A 62 -6.56 -3.55 -5.30
N GLY A 63 -6.01 -4.48 -6.09
CA GLY A 63 -6.26 -5.92 -5.93
C GLY A 63 -5.86 -6.52 -4.58
N ALA A 64 -4.87 -5.96 -3.88
CA ALA A 64 -4.48 -6.40 -2.53
C ALA A 64 -4.97 -5.47 -1.40
N ALA A 65 -5.65 -4.36 -1.72
CA ALA A 65 -5.99 -3.32 -0.74
C ALA A 65 -6.85 -3.84 0.42
N ALA A 66 -7.89 -4.62 0.13
CA ALA A 66 -8.80 -5.14 1.16
C ALA A 66 -8.12 -6.15 2.09
N GLU A 67 -7.32 -7.07 1.52
CA GLU A 67 -6.58 -8.07 2.29
C GLU A 67 -5.57 -7.39 3.25
N LEU A 68 -4.80 -6.44 2.74
CA LEU A 68 -3.79 -5.73 3.54
C LEU A 68 -4.43 -4.84 4.61
N ALA A 69 -5.55 -4.17 4.28
CA ALA A 69 -6.30 -3.38 5.25
C ALA A 69 -6.80 -4.25 6.41
N GLN A 70 -7.33 -5.45 6.10
CA GLN A 70 -7.77 -6.40 7.10
C GLN A 70 -6.60 -6.95 7.92
N HIS A 71 -5.49 -7.32 7.28
CA HIS A 71 -4.32 -7.88 7.94
C HIS A 71 -3.69 -6.90 8.95
N TYR A 72 -3.50 -5.64 8.55
CA TYR A 72 -2.89 -4.61 9.40
C TYR A 72 -3.89 -3.84 10.26
N GLY A 73 -5.20 -4.04 10.07
CA GLY A 73 -6.24 -3.33 10.80
C GLY A 73 -6.28 -1.82 10.50
N VAL A 74 -5.99 -1.43 9.26
CA VAL A 74 -5.86 -0.02 8.84
C VAL A 74 -6.96 0.41 7.88
N PRO A 75 -7.36 1.69 7.88
CA PRO A 75 -8.31 2.22 6.92
C PRO A 75 -7.74 2.30 5.49
N VAL A 76 -8.65 2.25 4.51
CA VAL A 76 -8.38 2.55 3.11
C VAL A 76 -8.99 3.91 2.77
N PHE A 77 -8.20 4.80 2.17
CA PHE A 77 -8.65 6.11 1.70
C PHE A 77 -8.60 6.21 0.18
N GLY A 78 -9.60 6.88 -0.40
CA GLY A 78 -9.75 7.06 -1.84
C GLY A 78 -10.31 5.83 -2.57
N PRO A 79 -10.35 5.88 -3.92
CA PRO A 79 -10.20 7.11 -4.71
C PRO A 79 -11.43 8.02 -4.55
N GLU A 80 -11.39 9.20 -5.17
CA GLU A 80 -12.55 10.09 -5.26
C GLU A 80 -13.73 9.36 -5.92
N LYS A 81 -14.94 9.55 -5.37
CA LYS A 81 -16.17 9.07 -5.99
C LYS A 81 -16.47 9.97 -7.19
N ARG A 82 -16.17 9.52 -8.41
CA ARG A 82 -16.49 10.27 -9.63
C ARG A 82 -17.98 10.63 -9.62
N ARG A 83 -18.28 11.90 -9.90
CA ARG A 83 -19.64 12.42 -10.09
C ARG A 83 -20.20 12.06 -11.45
#